data_AF-A0A321LM47-F1
#
_entry.id   AF-A0A321LM47-F1
#
_cell.length_a   1.000
_cell.length_b   1.000
_cell.length_c   1.000
_cell.angle_alpha   90.00
_cell.angle_beta   90.00
_cell.angle_gamma   90.00
#
_symmetry.space_group_name_H-M   'P 1'
#
loop_
_entity.id
_entity.type
_entity.pdbx_description
1 polymer ?
#
loop_
_entity_poly.entity_id
_entity_poly.type
_entity_poly.pdbx_seq_one_letter_code
_entity_poly.pdbx_strand_id
1 'polypeptide(L)'
;MDSCINIALISLGFLGAIIAFGGDTWRKTEGPLLKRITSRGWTSLVFLTLALVLGIWKEVRAKQSAATATEERNQLKTKLDDTRRALLSVEPSLLDGMYKLTARITREFDFAFLQLRGQYIYTPISSETHSALKLYGGDEFEYTFMCGSRGYIEPTGGDSVSLEAGNRDYTLTGAHGIIRVAGPIGQAMDIRIKNAQRVTDCDIKIVIRSTDRTRVETTFAPILKAIEEAKQAKKTETYNPIYQEP
;
A
#
# COMPACT_ATOMS: atom_id res chain seq x y z
N MET A 1 37.02 -21.51 11.77
CA MET A 1 38.41 -21.87 12.13
C MET A 1 38.73 -21.46 13.57
N ASP A 2 38.22 -20.32 14.02
CA ASP A 2 38.60 -19.67 15.29
C ASP A 2 38.42 -20.54 16.56
N SER A 3 37.35 -21.32 16.68
CA SER A 3 37.21 -22.15 17.89
C SER A 3 38.15 -23.35 17.95
N CYS A 4 38.66 -23.86 16.82
CA CYS A 4 39.70 -24.88 16.88
C CYS A 4 40.99 -24.29 17.46
N ILE A 5 41.26 -23.01 17.13
CA ILE A 5 42.40 -22.26 17.66
C ILE A 5 42.20 -21.98 19.15
N ASN A 6 41.01 -21.56 19.60
CA ASN A 6 40.73 -21.35 21.03
C ASN A 6 40.85 -22.63 21.85
N ILE A 7 40.29 -23.75 21.37
CA ILE A 7 40.39 -25.05 22.06
C ILE A 7 41.86 -25.51 22.11
N ALA A 8 42.62 -25.31 21.03
CA ALA A 8 44.05 -25.62 20.98
C ALA A 8 44.86 -24.74 21.95
N LEU A 9 44.56 -23.44 22.06
CA LEU A 9 45.23 -22.55 23.01
C LEU A 9 44.94 -22.93 24.46
N ILE A 10 43.69 -23.31 24.78
CA ILE A 10 43.32 -23.77 26.13
C ILE A 10 44.02 -25.10 26.45
N SER A 11 44.08 -26.04 25.50
CA SER A 11 44.75 -27.33 25.72
C SER A 11 46.26 -27.20 25.84
N LEU A 12 46.90 -26.30 25.07
CA LEU A 12 48.31 -25.94 25.21
C LEU A 12 48.60 -25.28 26.56
N GLY A 13 47.75 -24.36 27.02
CA GLY A 13 47.87 -23.74 28.34
C GLY A 13 47.72 -24.76 29.48
N PHE A 14 46.78 -25.70 29.33
CA PHE A 14 46.58 -26.80 30.27
C PHE A 14 47.79 -27.74 30.33
N LEU A 15 48.33 -28.15 29.17
CA LEU A 15 49.54 -28.97 29.08
C LEU A 15 50.76 -28.25 29.70
N GLY A 16 50.93 -26.96 29.42
CA GLY A 16 51.97 -26.14 30.02
C GLY A 16 51.86 -26.09 31.55
N ALA A 17 50.63 -25.97 32.08
CA ALA A 17 50.40 -25.97 33.52
C ALA A 17 50.69 -27.34 34.16
N ILE A 18 50.35 -28.45 33.51
CA ILE A 18 50.70 -29.80 33.99
C ILE A 18 52.22 -30.00 34.01
N ILE A 19 52.92 -29.58 32.96
CA ILE A 19 54.38 -29.69 32.86
C ILE A 19 55.04 -28.83 33.95
N ALA A 20 54.54 -27.62 34.20
CA ALA A 20 55.05 -26.72 35.24
C ALA A 20 54.83 -27.29 36.66
N PHE A 21 53.66 -27.88 36.93
CA PHE A 21 53.40 -28.58 38.19
C PHE A 21 54.24 -29.86 38.34
N GLY A 22 54.63 -30.48 37.22
CA GLY A 22 55.32 -31.75 37.18
C GLY A 22 56.85 -31.71 37.13
N GLY A 23 57.47 -30.63 36.68
CA GLY A 23 58.91 -30.63 36.34
C GLY A 23 59.84 -31.23 37.40
N ASP A 24 59.58 -30.94 38.68
CA ASP A 24 60.41 -31.41 39.80
C ASP A 24 59.92 -32.76 40.39
N THR A 25 58.62 -33.07 40.31
CA THR A 25 58.02 -34.30 40.85
C THR A 25 58.26 -35.52 39.95
N TRP A 26 58.43 -35.30 38.64
CA TRP A 26 58.54 -36.36 37.65
C TRP A 26 59.98 -36.89 37.53
N ARG A 27 60.99 -36.08 37.88
CA ARG A 27 62.41 -36.44 37.74
C ARG A 27 63.06 -37.04 38.99
N LYS A 28 62.53 -36.80 40.20
CA LYS A 28 63.30 -36.96 41.45
C LYS A 28 63.15 -38.29 42.22
N THR A 29 62.45 -39.32 41.74
CA THR A 29 62.25 -40.56 42.53
C THR A 29 61.93 -41.78 41.66
N GLU A 30 62.05 -43.01 42.19
CA GLU A 30 61.72 -44.29 41.50
C GLU A 30 60.34 -44.89 41.89
N GLY A 31 59.64 -44.36 42.90
CA GLY A 31 58.36 -44.92 43.39
C GLY A 31 57.12 -44.70 42.49
N PRO A 32 56.00 -45.43 42.67
CA PRO A 32 54.81 -45.28 41.82
C PRO A 32 54.20 -43.87 41.87
N LEU A 33 53.85 -43.30 40.70
CA LEU A 33 53.38 -41.92 40.50
C LEU A 33 52.20 -41.51 41.40
N LEU A 34 51.24 -42.41 41.62
CA LEU A 34 50.04 -42.13 42.42
C LEU A 34 50.35 -41.79 43.90
N LYS A 35 51.45 -42.30 44.46
CA LYS A 35 51.86 -41.99 45.84
C LYS A 35 52.62 -40.67 45.97
N ARG A 36 53.01 -40.03 44.86
CA ARG A 36 53.87 -38.82 44.86
C ARG A 36 53.08 -37.51 44.87
N ILE A 37 51.82 -37.55 44.46
CA ILE A 37 50.99 -36.34 44.39
C ILE A 37 50.47 -36.04 45.79
N THR A 38 50.86 -34.88 46.34
CA THR A 38 50.35 -34.42 47.63
C THR A 38 48.85 -34.16 47.55
N SER A 39 48.14 -34.23 48.68
CA SER A 39 46.70 -33.91 48.73
C SER A 39 46.39 -32.53 48.11
N ARG A 40 47.28 -31.54 48.33
CA ARG A 40 47.18 -30.20 47.71
C ARG A 40 47.35 -30.23 46.18
N GLY A 41 48.23 -31.09 45.66
CA GLY A 41 48.43 -31.28 44.22
C GLY A 41 47.20 -31.88 43.54
N TRP A 42 46.52 -32.83 44.19
CA TRP A 42 45.25 -33.37 43.70
C TRP A 42 44.16 -32.30 43.62
N THR A 43 44.05 -31.43 44.64
CA THR A 43 43.08 -30.32 44.61
C THR A 43 43.33 -29.37 43.44
N SER A 44 44.60 -29.00 43.20
CA SER A 44 44.98 -28.16 42.06
C SER A 44 44.62 -28.81 40.72
N LEU A 45 44.91 -30.10 40.55
CA LEU A 45 44.62 -30.84 39.32
C LEU A 45 43.11 -30.94 39.05
N VAL A 46 42.29 -31.10 40.10
CA VAL A 46 40.83 -31.05 39.98
C VAL A 46 40.37 -29.66 39.52
N PHE A 47 40.88 -28.57 40.10
CA PHE A 47 40.51 -27.22 39.63
C PHE A 47 40.93 -26.95 38.19
N LEU A 48 42.11 -27.42 37.79
CA LEU A 48 42.64 -27.24 36.44
C LEU A 48 41.82 -28.02 35.40
N THR A 49 41.46 -29.27 35.70
CA THR A 49 40.60 -30.09 34.84
C THR A 49 39.19 -29.51 34.75
N LEU A 50 38.65 -29.01 35.86
CA LEU A 50 37.32 -28.39 35.88
C LEU A 50 37.30 -27.08 35.07
N ALA A 51 38.37 -26.26 35.15
CA ALA A 51 38.53 -25.07 34.32
C ALA A 51 38.60 -25.40 32.82
N LEU A 52 39.31 -26.47 32.44
CA LEU A 52 39.37 -26.95 31.05
C LEU A 52 37.98 -27.36 30.55
N VAL A 53 37.24 -28.16 31.34
CA VAL A 53 35.89 -28.62 30.99
C VAL A 53 34.93 -27.43 30.84
N LEU A 54 34.98 -26.47 31.76
CA LEU A 54 34.17 -25.25 31.68
C LEU A 54 34.51 -24.41 30.44
N GLY A 55 35.80 -24.29 30.10
CA GLY A 55 36.27 -23.58 28.91
C GLY A 55 35.74 -24.20 27.62
N ILE A 56 35.89 -25.52 27.47
CA ILE A 56 35.36 -26.27 26.32
C ILE A 56 33.84 -26.14 26.24
N TRP A 57 33.14 -26.30 27.38
CA TRP A 57 31.68 -26.22 27.41
C TRP A 57 31.17 -24.84 26.98
N LYS A 58 31.81 -23.76 27.43
CA LYS A 58 31.46 -22.38 27.03
C LYS A 58 31.62 -22.18 25.53
N GLU A 59 32.71 -22.64 24.93
CA GLU A 59 32.96 -22.51 23.49
C GLU A 59 31.93 -23.31 22.66
N VAL A 60 31.58 -24.52 23.10
CA VAL A 60 30.54 -25.33 22.45
C VAL A 60 29.18 -24.62 22.52
N ARG A 61 28.81 -24.10 23.69
CA ARG A 61 27.53 -23.39 23.86
C ARG A 61 27.48 -22.10 23.06
N ALA A 62 28.57 -21.33 23.03
CA ALA A 62 28.67 -20.10 22.25
C ALA A 62 28.47 -20.35 20.75
N LYS A 63 29.03 -21.44 20.22
CA LYS A 63 28.79 -21.87 18.83
C LYS A 63 27.34 -22.22 18.55
N GLN A 64 26.70 -22.98 19.45
CA GLN A 64 25.30 -23.35 19.27
C GLN A 64 24.42 -22.11 19.22
N SER A 65 24.62 -21.15 20.13
CA SER A 65 23.86 -19.88 20.11
C SER A 65 24.13 -19.03 18.87
N ALA A 66 25.37 -19.03 18.36
CA ALA A 66 25.71 -18.31 17.13
C ALA A 66 25.04 -18.96 15.91
N ALA A 67 25.03 -20.29 15.85
CA ALA A 67 24.37 -21.04 14.77
C ALA A 67 22.85 -20.80 14.77
N THR A 68 22.20 -20.83 15.93
CA THR A 68 20.75 -20.54 16.02
C THR A 68 20.45 -19.10 15.62
N ALA A 69 21.25 -18.12 16.06
CA ALA A 69 21.05 -16.72 15.68
C ALA A 69 21.23 -16.48 14.17
N THR A 70 22.17 -17.19 13.51
CA THR A 70 22.31 -17.13 12.06
C THR A 70 21.13 -17.78 11.33
N GLU A 71 20.62 -18.90 11.85
CA GLU A 71 19.46 -19.58 11.29
C GLU A 71 18.20 -18.69 11.36
N GLU A 72 17.92 -18.10 12.53
CA GLU A 72 16.82 -17.14 12.71
C GLU A 72 16.95 -15.94 11.78
N ARG A 73 18.17 -15.40 11.62
CA ARG A 73 18.42 -14.28 10.71
C ARG A 73 18.16 -14.67 9.25
N ASN A 74 18.52 -15.88 8.83
CA ASN A 74 18.27 -16.38 7.48
C ASN A 74 16.77 -16.63 7.25
N GLN A 75 16.05 -17.15 8.24
CA GLN A 75 14.60 -17.29 8.20
C GLN A 75 13.87 -15.94 8.13
N LEU A 76 14.35 -14.94 8.86
CA LEU A 76 13.78 -13.59 8.79
C LEU A 76 14.06 -12.92 7.45
N LYS A 77 15.26 -13.09 6.89
CA LYS A 77 15.60 -12.58 5.55
C LYS A 77 14.71 -13.19 4.47
N THR A 78 14.55 -14.51 4.48
CA THR A 78 13.67 -15.21 3.52
C THR A 78 12.22 -14.76 3.66
N LYS A 79 11.69 -14.65 4.89
CA LYS A 79 10.35 -14.07 5.13
C LYS A 79 10.22 -12.64 4.61
N LEU A 80 11.24 -11.80 4.79
CA LEU A 80 11.22 -10.42 4.32
C LEU A 80 11.22 -10.35 2.79
N ASP A 81 12.04 -11.16 2.13
CA ASP A 81 12.11 -11.25 0.67
C ASP A 81 10.79 -11.78 0.07
N ASP A 82 10.18 -12.79 0.69
CA ASP A 82 8.88 -13.31 0.27
C ASP A 82 7.77 -12.28 0.46
N THR A 83 7.77 -11.55 1.58
CA THR A 83 6.83 -10.45 1.80
C THR A 83 7.02 -9.33 0.79
N ARG A 84 8.27 -9.01 0.44
CA ARG A 84 8.60 -8.00 -0.58
C ARG A 84 8.14 -8.43 -1.97
N ARG A 85 8.35 -9.69 -2.37
CA ARG A 85 7.83 -10.23 -3.63
C ARG A 85 6.31 -10.22 -3.66
N ALA A 86 5.67 -10.59 -2.56
CA ALA A 86 4.23 -10.54 -2.41
C ALA A 86 3.69 -9.10 -2.55
N LEU A 87 4.35 -8.10 -1.94
CA LEU A 87 3.99 -6.68 -2.10
C LEU A 87 4.17 -6.21 -3.55
N LEU A 88 5.32 -6.51 -4.16
CA LEU A 88 5.62 -6.13 -5.55
C LEU A 88 4.66 -6.75 -6.57
N SER A 89 4.05 -7.89 -6.27
CA SER A 89 3.02 -8.49 -7.14
C SER A 89 1.65 -7.79 -7.01
N VAL A 90 1.35 -7.26 -5.82
CA VAL A 90 0.06 -6.63 -5.52
C VAL A 90 0.07 -5.16 -5.94
N GLU A 91 1.19 -4.47 -5.78
CA GLU A 91 1.34 -3.03 -6.03
C GLU A 91 0.96 -2.59 -7.46
N PRO A 92 1.36 -3.28 -8.55
CA PRO A 92 1.00 -2.88 -9.91
C PRO A 92 -0.49 -3.09 -10.21
N SER A 93 -1.09 -4.16 -9.66
CA SER A 93 -2.52 -4.44 -9.81
C SER A 93 -3.39 -3.49 -8.98
N LEU A 94 -2.91 -3.10 -7.81
CA LEU A 94 -3.55 -2.07 -6.98
C LEU A 94 -3.31 -0.68 -7.54
N LEU A 95 -2.17 -0.38 -8.15
CA LEU A 95 -1.89 0.91 -8.79
C LEU A 95 -2.65 1.03 -10.10
N ASP A 96 -2.75 -0.01 -10.93
CA ASP A 96 -3.60 -0.01 -12.13
C ASP A 96 -5.08 0.00 -11.73
N GLY A 97 -5.44 -0.72 -10.67
CA GLY A 97 -6.74 -0.63 -10.01
C GLY A 97 -7.02 0.79 -9.56
N MET A 98 -6.17 1.39 -8.73
CA MET A 98 -6.29 2.76 -8.23
C MET A 98 -6.20 3.81 -9.33
N TYR A 99 -5.41 3.59 -10.37
CA TYR A 99 -5.29 4.49 -11.53
C TYR A 99 -6.55 4.40 -12.38
N LYS A 100 -7.10 3.21 -12.64
CA LYS A 100 -8.42 3.04 -13.25
C LYS A 100 -9.53 3.54 -12.34
N LEU A 101 -9.41 3.41 -11.03
CA LEU A 101 -10.34 3.95 -10.04
C LEU A 101 -10.24 5.47 -10.05
N THR A 102 -9.07 6.10 -10.15
CA THR A 102 -8.92 7.57 -10.16
C THR A 102 -9.15 8.20 -11.53
N ALA A 103 -8.91 7.46 -12.61
CA ALA A 103 -9.22 7.85 -13.98
C ALA A 103 -10.69 7.55 -14.37
N ARG A 104 -11.35 6.58 -13.73
CA ARG A 104 -12.81 6.34 -13.81
C ARG A 104 -13.60 6.81 -12.59
N ILE A 105 -12.96 7.39 -11.58
CA ILE A 105 -13.57 8.49 -10.85
C ILE A 105 -13.62 9.60 -11.91
N THR A 106 -14.63 9.50 -12.79
CA THR A 106 -15.44 10.66 -13.13
C THR A 106 -15.69 11.30 -11.79
N ARG A 107 -14.82 12.26 -11.44
CA ARG A 107 -15.16 13.27 -10.45
C ARG A 107 -16.57 13.63 -10.88
N GLU A 108 -17.52 13.63 -9.96
CA GLU A 108 -18.96 13.82 -10.19
C GLU A 108 -19.34 15.06 -11.03
N PHE A 109 -18.33 15.79 -11.49
CA PHE A 109 -18.09 16.96 -12.35
C PHE A 109 -17.98 16.58 -13.83
N ASP A 110 -19.11 16.49 -14.53
CA ASP A 110 -19.09 16.67 -15.99
C ASP A 110 -18.88 18.15 -16.29
N PHE A 111 -18.01 18.47 -17.25
CA PHE A 111 -17.84 19.84 -17.72
C PHE A 111 -18.22 19.96 -19.19
N ALA A 112 -18.85 21.08 -19.52
CA ALA A 112 -19.13 21.44 -20.89
C ALA A 112 -18.86 22.92 -21.09
N PHE A 113 -18.43 23.26 -22.30
CA PHE A 113 -18.25 24.63 -22.73
C PHE A 113 -19.18 24.87 -23.92
N LEU A 114 -20.08 25.83 -23.78
CA LEU A 114 -21.10 26.13 -24.77
C LEU A 114 -20.93 27.57 -25.28
N GLN A 115 -20.85 27.73 -26.60
CA GLN A 115 -20.83 29.06 -27.21
C GLN A 115 -22.24 29.47 -27.65
N LEU A 116 -22.77 30.54 -27.09
CA LEU A 116 -24.03 31.14 -27.51
C LEU A 116 -23.78 32.14 -28.64
N ARG A 117 -24.15 31.75 -29.86
CA ARG A 117 -24.03 32.58 -31.08
C ARG A 117 -25.36 33.14 -31.57
N GLY A 118 -26.43 33.05 -30.78
CA GLY A 118 -27.79 33.47 -31.16
C GLY A 118 -28.46 32.71 -32.31
N GLN A 119 -27.80 31.69 -32.88
CA GLN A 119 -28.32 30.93 -34.03
C GLN A 119 -29.42 29.94 -33.63
N TYR A 120 -29.31 29.32 -32.46
CA TYR A 120 -30.21 28.27 -31.99
C TYR A 120 -30.91 28.71 -30.70
N ILE A 121 -32.21 28.42 -30.65
CA ILE A 121 -33.00 28.60 -29.42
C ILE A 121 -32.69 27.47 -28.43
N TYR A 122 -32.41 26.27 -28.92
CA TYR A 122 -32.03 25.12 -28.08
C TYR A 122 -30.67 24.61 -28.52
N THR A 123 -29.75 24.56 -27.57
CA THR A 123 -28.41 24.04 -27.80
C THR A 123 -28.21 22.81 -26.91
N PRO A 124 -27.99 21.62 -27.49
CA PRO A 124 -27.70 20.44 -26.71
C PRO A 124 -26.34 20.60 -26.02
N ILE A 125 -26.23 20.08 -24.80
CA ILE A 125 -24.96 20.03 -24.10
C ILE A 125 -24.37 18.64 -24.34
N SER A 126 -23.17 18.57 -24.92
CA SER A 126 -22.47 17.30 -25.13
C SER A 126 -21.60 16.98 -23.92
N SER A 127 -21.61 15.72 -23.49
CA SER A 127 -20.64 15.19 -22.53
C SER A 127 -19.29 14.90 -23.20
N GLU A 128 -18.26 14.60 -22.41
CA GLU A 128 -16.95 14.13 -22.92
C GLU A 128 -17.07 12.92 -23.86
N THR A 129 -18.10 12.09 -23.66
CA THR A 129 -18.36 10.89 -24.47
C THR A 129 -19.06 11.19 -25.81
N HIS A 130 -19.22 12.47 -26.18
CA HIS A 130 -19.92 12.92 -27.39
C HIS A 130 -21.41 12.52 -27.45
N SER A 131 -21.97 12.06 -26.32
CA SER A 131 -23.40 11.84 -26.15
C SER A 131 -24.05 13.06 -25.49
N ALA A 132 -25.37 13.22 -25.69
CA ALA A 132 -26.14 14.25 -25.00
C ALA A 132 -25.98 14.08 -23.48
N LEU A 133 -25.60 15.16 -22.81
CA LEU A 133 -25.44 15.20 -21.37
C LEU A 133 -26.79 14.96 -20.71
N LYS A 134 -26.78 14.24 -19.58
CA LYS A 134 -27.99 13.87 -18.85
C LYS A 134 -27.84 14.23 -17.38
N LEU A 135 -28.89 14.79 -16.81
CA LEU A 135 -28.99 15.09 -15.38
C LEU A 135 -29.98 14.16 -14.70
N TYR A 136 -29.84 14.02 -13.40
CA TYR A 136 -30.70 13.21 -12.54
C TYR A 136 -31.26 14.07 -11.41
N GLY A 137 -32.35 13.59 -10.80
CA GLY A 137 -32.90 14.25 -9.62
C GLY A 137 -31.87 14.35 -8.50
N GLY A 138 -31.57 15.56 -8.07
CA GLY A 138 -30.65 15.87 -6.98
C GLY A 138 -29.35 16.54 -7.42
N ASP A 139 -28.93 16.36 -8.69
CA ASP A 139 -27.65 16.86 -9.23
C ASP A 139 -27.52 18.39 -9.10
N GLU A 140 -26.30 18.88 -8.91
CA GLU A 140 -26.00 20.32 -8.88
C GLU A 140 -25.46 20.75 -10.24
N PHE A 141 -26.15 21.67 -10.90
CA PHE A 141 -25.74 22.29 -12.14
C PHE A 141 -25.14 23.66 -11.84
N GLU A 142 -23.83 23.78 -11.93
CA GLU A 142 -23.08 25.01 -11.79
C GLU A 142 -22.82 25.61 -13.18
N TYR A 143 -23.11 26.90 -13.34
CA TYR A 143 -22.87 27.62 -14.59
C TYR A 143 -22.10 28.90 -14.36
N THR A 144 -21.40 29.34 -15.40
CA THR A 144 -20.67 30.60 -15.42
C THR A 144 -20.72 31.18 -16.83
N PHE A 145 -21.26 32.39 -16.94
CA PHE A 145 -21.30 33.15 -18.18
C PHE A 145 -20.04 34.00 -18.34
N MET A 146 -19.53 34.03 -19.57
CA MET A 146 -18.41 34.85 -20.02
C MET A 146 -18.86 35.56 -21.29
N CYS A 147 -19.34 36.80 -21.14
CA CYS A 147 -19.92 37.57 -22.24
C CYS A 147 -19.03 38.75 -22.65
N GLY A 148 -18.86 38.92 -23.97
CA GLY A 148 -18.05 40.00 -24.55
C GLY A 148 -16.56 39.94 -24.19
N SER A 149 -15.85 41.06 -24.38
CA SER A 149 -14.40 41.17 -24.15
C SER A 149 -14.00 41.41 -22.68
N ARG A 150 -14.96 41.47 -21.75
CA ARG A 150 -14.78 42.02 -20.39
C ARG A 150 -14.98 41.03 -19.24
N GLY A 151 -15.11 39.73 -19.49
CA GLY A 151 -15.07 38.69 -18.44
C GLY A 151 -16.44 38.22 -17.93
N TYR A 152 -16.49 37.78 -16.67
CA TYR A 152 -17.64 37.14 -16.01
C TYR A 152 -18.84 38.08 -15.82
N ILE A 153 -19.65 38.22 -16.87
CA ILE A 153 -20.78 39.15 -16.92
C ILE A 153 -22.02 38.35 -17.34
N GLU A 154 -23.15 38.68 -16.72
CA GLU A 154 -24.45 38.12 -17.08
C GLU A 154 -24.85 38.54 -18.51
N PRO A 155 -25.46 37.65 -19.31
CA PRO A 155 -25.97 38.03 -20.61
C PRO A 155 -27.02 39.13 -20.51
N THR A 156 -26.89 40.17 -21.36
CA THR A 156 -27.85 41.26 -21.44
C THR A 156 -29.24 40.70 -21.74
N GLY A 157 -30.16 40.80 -20.77
CA GLY A 157 -31.52 40.26 -20.89
C GLY A 157 -32.01 39.41 -19.73
N GLY A 158 -31.18 39.13 -18.70
CA GLY A 158 -31.55 38.64 -17.34
C GLY A 158 -32.21 37.26 -17.25
N ASP A 159 -33.26 37.03 -18.03
CA ASP A 159 -34.03 35.80 -18.17
C ASP A 159 -33.87 35.17 -19.57
N SER A 160 -32.81 35.55 -20.29
CA SER A 160 -32.63 35.20 -21.70
C SER A 160 -32.18 33.76 -21.94
N VAL A 161 -31.60 33.12 -20.92
CA VAL A 161 -31.02 31.78 -20.99
C VAL A 161 -31.55 30.91 -19.83
N SER A 162 -32.06 29.72 -20.15
CA SER A 162 -32.49 28.73 -19.16
C SER A 162 -31.89 27.35 -19.45
N LEU A 163 -31.70 26.56 -18.41
CA LEU A 163 -31.45 25.12 -18.52
C LEU A 163 -32.79 24.40 -18.58
N GLU A 164 -33.03 23.64 -19.64
CA GLU A 164 -34.13 22.69 -19.69
C GLU A 164 -33.60 21.30 -19.31
N ALA A 165 -34.19 20.68 -18.29
CA ALA A 165 -33.88 19.32 -17.87
C ALA A 165 -35.19 18.50 -17.78
N GLY A 166 -35.37 17.57 -18.71
CA GLY A 166 -36.62 16.83 -18.86
C GLY A 166 -37.78 17.78 -19.18
N ASN A 167 -38.76 17.89 -18.26
CA ASN A 167 -39.95 18.74 -18.42
C ASN A 167 -39.88 20.05 -17.58
N ARG A 168 -38.69 20.43 -17.11
CA ARG A 168 -38.49 21.60 -16.24
C ARG A 168 -37.51 22.57 -16.85
N ASP A 169 -37.85 23.86 -16.78
CA ASP A 169 -37.00 24.97 -17.16
C ASP A 169 -36.46 25.66 -15.91
N TYR A 170 -35.16 25.93 -15.89
CA TYR A 170 -34.45 26.62 -14.81
C TYR A 170 -33.79 27.87 -15.38
N THR A 171 -34.26 29.06 -15.01
CA THR A 171 -33.67 30.32 -15.45
C THR A 171 -32.25 30.48 -14.89
N LEU A 172 -31.29 30.80 -15.75
CA LEU A 172 -29.90 31.03 -15.36
C LEU A 172 -29.70 32.53 -15.08
N THR A 173 -29.89 32.93 -13.83
CA THR A 173 -29.80 34.35 -13.41
C THR A 173 -28.38 34.72 -12.95
N GLY A 174 -27.90 35.91 -13.29
CA GLY A 174 -26.57 36.38 -12.90
C GLY A 174 -25.42 35.78 -13.72
N ALA A 175 -24.19 36.23 -13.46
CA ALA A 175 -22.99 35.78 -14.17
C ALA A 175 -22.55 34.36 -13.77
N HIS A 176 -22.90 33.91 -12.55
CA HIS A 176 -22.59 32.59 -12.00
C HIS A 176 -23.75 32.15 -11.13
N GLY A 177 -24.01 30.83 -11.09
CA GLY A 177 -24.98 30.27 -10.19
C GLY A 177 -24.86 28.75 -10.10
N ILE A 178 -25.54 28.20 -9.09
CA ILE A 178 -25.66 26.76 -8.86
C ILE A 178 -27.14 26.44 -8.72
N ILE A 179 -27.60 25.45 -9.49
CA ILE A 179 -28.99 25.02 -9.53
C ILE A 179 -29.05 23.57 -9.12
N ARG A 180 -29.89 23.26 -8.13
CA ARG A 180 -30.17 21.87 -7.80
C ARG A 180 -31.29 21.34 -8.68
N VAL A 181 -30.97 20.35 -9.51
CA VAL A 181 -31.90 19.72 -10.44
C VAL A 181 -32.92 18.93 -9.64
N ALA A 182 -34.19 19.22 -9.87
CA ALA A 182 -35.29 18.59 -9.19
C ALA A 182 -35.98 17.63 -10.16
N GLY A 183 -36.00 16.35 -9.84
CA GLY A 183 -36.52 15.30 -10.70
C GLY A 183 -36.48 13.94 -10.01
N PRO A 184 -36.88 12.87 -10.72
CA PRO A 184 -36.78 11.51 -10.21
C PRO A 184 -35.32 11.11 -9.96
N ILE A 185 -35.05 10.50 -8.80
CA ILE A 185 -33.75 9.93 -8.48
C ILE A 185 -33.54 8.68 -9.35
N GLY A 186 -32.38 8.57 -10.00
CA GLY A 186 -32.00 7.41 -10.81
C GLY A 186 -32.55 7.36 -12.24
N GLN A 187 -33.43 8.29 -12.64
CA GLN A 187 -33.91 8.40 -14.02
C GLN A 187 -33.20 9.54 -14.75
N ALA A 188 -32.58 9.21 -15.89
CA ALA A 188 -31.82 10.16 -16.69
C ALA A 188 -32.74 11.14 -17.42
N MET A 189 -32.47 12.43 -17.31
CA MET A 189 -33.16 13.51 -18.00
C MET A 189 -32.21 14.15 -19.00
N ASP A 190 -32.62 14.21 -20.26
CA ASP A 190 -31.84 14.93 -21.28
C ASP A 190 -31.86 16.43 -20.97
N ILE A 191 -30.73 17.09 -21.19
CA ILE A 191 -30.59 18.52 -20.92
C ILE A 191 -30.20 19.32 -22.15
N ARG A 192 -30.68 20.56 -22.18
CA ARG A 192 -30.36 21.54 -23.22
C ARG A 192 -30.37 22.95 -22.65
N ILE A 193 -29.54 23.81 -23.20
CA ILE A 193 -29.63 25.25 -22.93
C ILE A 193 -30.63 25.87 -23.88
N LYS A 194 -31.62 26.56 -23.32
CA LYS A 194 -32.62 27.34 -24.04
C LYS A 194 -32.21 28.81 -24.04
N ASN A 195 -31.80 29.31 -25.19
CA ASN A 195 -31.41 30.70 -25.44
C ASN A 195 -32.57 31.44 -26.14
N ALA A 196 -33.63 31.73 -25.37
CA ALA A 196 -34.89 32.25 -25.90
C ALA A 196 -34.75 33.61 -26.61
N GLN A 197 -33.89 34.49 -26.08
CA GLN A 197 -33.65 35.81 -26.66
C GLN A 197 -32.49 35.84 -27.66
N ARG A 198 -31.94 34.68 -28.05
CA ARG A 198 -30.85 34.56 -29.02
C ARG A 198 -29.63 35.40 -28.66
N VAL A 199 -29.23 35.34 -27.39
CA VAL A 199 -27.99 35.94 -26.89
C VAL A 199 -26.81 35.50 -27.77
N THR A 200 -25.98 36.46 -28.15
CA THR A 200 -24.75 36.30 -28.93
C THR A 200 -23.52 36.63 -28.09
N ASP A 201 -22.33 36.21 -28.55
CA ASP A 201 -21.03 36.57 -27.98
C ASP A 201 -20.90 36.27 -26.47
N CYS A 202 -21.49 35.16 -26.05
CA CYS A 202 -21.41 34.65 -24.68
C CYS A 202 -20.99 33.19 -24.69
N ASP A 203 -20.02 32.86 -23.85
CA ASP A 203 -19.65 31.49 -23.55
C ASP A 203 -20.21 31.09 -22.19
N ILE A 204 -20.70 29.85 -22.08
CA ILE A 204 -21.14 29.25 -20.82
C ILE A 204 -20.19 28.13 -20.48
N LYS A 205 -19.55 28.24 -19.31
CA LYS A 205 -18.91 27.11 -18.66
C LYS A 205 -19.91 26.42 -17.74
N ILE A 206 -20.07 25.12 -17.93
CA ILE A 206 -20.99 24.28 -17.17
C ILE A 206 -20.17 23.26 -16.40
N VAL A 207 -20.53 23.05 -15.14
CA VAL A 207 -19.97 22.02 -14.26
C VAL A 207 -21.13 21.34 -13.54
N ILE A 208 -21.28 20.04 -13.67
CA ILE A 208 -22.39 19.28 -13.07
C ILE A 208 -21.83 18.43 -11.96
N ARG A 209 -22.38 18.46 -10.74
CA ARG A 209 -22.02 17.59 -9.63
C ARG A 209 -23.13 16.58 -9.36
N SER A 210 -22.88 15.31 -9.64
CA SER A 210 -23.80 14.22 -9.30
C SER A 210 -23.96 14.11 -7.78
N THR A 211 -25.20 14.00 -7.30
CA THR A 211 -25.47 13.76 -5.86
C THR A 211 -25.71 12.28 -5.52
N ASP A 212 -25.86 11.43 -6.54
CA ASP A 212 -26.07 10.00 -6.38
C ASP A 212 -24.74 9.25 -6.22
N ARG A 213 -24.36 9.01 -4.96
CA ARG A 213 -23.18 8.23 -4.58
C ARG A 213 -23.29 6.73 -4.89
N THR A 214 -24.47 6.22 -5.21
CA THR A 214 -24.68 4.77 -5.43
C THR A 214 -24.35 4.33 -6.85
N ARG A 215 -24.31 5.27 -7.81
CA ARG A 215 -23.90 5.01 -9.20
C ARG A 215 -22.43 4.61 -9.31
N VAL A 216 -21.62 5.19 -8.45
CA VAL A 216 -20.22 4.83 -8.19
C VAL A 216 -20.18 3.36 -7.76
N GLU A 217 -20.90 2.98 -6.70
CA GLU A 217 -20.86 1.64 -6.11
C GLU A 217 -21.16 0.50 -7.10
N THR A 218 -22.17 0.64 -7.96
CA THR A 218 -22.50 -0.36 -8.99
C THR A 218 -21.42 -0.50 -10.07
N THR A 219 -20.77 0.60 -10.42
CA THR A 219 -19.63 0.60 -11.36
C THR A 219 -18.39 -0.06 -10.74
N PHE A 220 -18.23 0.03 -9.42
CA PHE A 220 -17.10 -0.55 -8.67
C PHE A 220 -17.31 -2.00 -8.24
N ALA A 221 -18.55 -2.49 -8.17
CA ALA A 221 -18.87 -3.85 -7.76
C ALA A 221 -18.05 -4.97 -8.45
N PRO A 222 -17.88 -5.00 -9.79
CA PRO A 222 -17.09 -6.06 -10.44
C PRO A 222 -15.59 -5.98 -10.10
N ILE A 223 -15.06 -4.79 -9.84
CA ILE A 223 -13.64 -4.60 -9.50
C ILE A 223 -13.38 -4.97 -8.04
N LEU A 224 -14.28 -4.58 -7.13
CA LEU A 224 -14.21 -4.99 -5.72
C LEU A 224 -14.28 -6.50 -5.60
N LYS A 225 -15.16 -7.14 -6.38
CA LYS A 225 -15.26 -8.60 -6.47
C LYS A 225 -13.94 -9.23 -6.95
N ALA A 226 -13.31 -8.69 -7.99
CA ALA A 226 -12.03 -9.19 -8.48
C ALA A 226 -10.89 -9.05 -7.43
N ILE A 227 -10.88 -7.96 -6.65
CA ILE A 227 -9.93 -7.76 -5.54
C ILE A 227 -10.17 -8.78 -4.42
N GLU A 228 -11.43 -9.05 -4.07
CA GLU A 228 -11.78 -10.06 -3.07
C GLU A 228 -11.42 -11.46 -3.53
N GLU A 229 -11.69 -11.81 -4.78
CA GLU A 229 -11.31 -13.10 -5.38
C GLU A 229 -9.78 -13.29 -5.36
N ALA A 230 -9.01 -12.27 -5.73
CA ALA A 230 -7.55 -12.31 -5.66
C ALA A 230 -7.03 -12.47 -4.21
N LYS A 231 -7.68 -11.81 -3.23
CA LYS A 231 -7.36 -11.99 -1.81
C LYS A 231 -7.68 -13.40 -1.31
N GLN A 232 -8.81 -13.97 -1.75
CA GLN A 232 -9.24 -15.31 -1.35
C GLN A 232 -8.36 -16.40 -1.96
N ALA A 233 -8.03 -16.32 -3.25
CA ALA A 233 -7.14 -17.27 -3.92
C ALA A 233 -5.78 -17.38 -3.20
N LYS A 234 -5.22 -16.24 -2.77
CA LYS A 234 -3.97 -16.21 -2.00
C LYS A 234 -4.08 -16.86 -0.62
N LYS A 235 -5.23 -16.72 0.05
CA LYS A 235 -5.48 -17.36 1.35
C LYS A 235 -5.49 -18.88 1.22
N THR A 236 -5.98 -19.39 0.09
CA THR A 236 -6.00 -20.82 -0.24
C THR A 236 -4.61 -21.36 -0.60
N GLU A 237 -3.79 -20.62 -1.35
CA GLU A 237 -2.39 -21.00 -1.64
C GLU A 237 -1.50 -21.03 -0.39
N THR A 238 -1.76 -20.16 0.58
CA THR A 238 -1.04 -20.14 1.87
C THR A 238 -1.47 -21.31 2.77
N TYR A 239 -2.62 -21.93 2.50
CA TYR A 239 -3.14 -23.11 3.20
C TYR A 239 -3.06 -24.35 2.32
N ASN A 240 -1.89 -24.60 1.72
CA ASN A 240 -1.56 -25.94 1.26
C ASN A 240 -0.63 -26.55 2.30
N PRO A 241 -1.15 -27.28 3.32
CA PRO A 241 -0.30 -28.02 4.23
C PRO A 241 0.42 -29.06 3.38
N ILE A 242 1.70 -28.78 3.08
CA ILE A 242 2.59 -29.73 2.45
C ILE A 242 2.44 -31.02 3.23
N TYR A 243 1.95 -32.05 2.54
CA TYR A 243 1.89 -33.41 2.99
C TYR A 243 3.21 -33.73 3.68
N GLN A 244 3.17 -33.90 5.00
CA GLN A 244 4.19 -34.63 5.72
C GLN A 244 4.07 -36.05 5.22
N GLU A 245 4.90 -36.42 4.24
CA GLU A 245 5.11 -37.82 3.91
C GLU A 245 5.66 -38.54 5.17
N PRO A 246 5.16 -39.74 5.46
CA PRO A 246 5.47 -40.49 6.68
C PRO A 246 6.93 -41.00 6.74
#